data_AF-A0A8J8H4E0-F1
#
_entry.id   AF-A0A8J8H4E0-F1
#
_cell.length_a   1.000
_cell.length_b   1.000
_cell.length_c   1.000
_cell.angle_alpha   90.00
_cell.angle_beta   90.00
_cell.angle_gamma   90.00
#
_symmetry.space_group_name_H-M   'P 1'
#
loop_
_entity.id
_entity.type
_entity.pdbx_description
1 polymer ?
#
loop_
_entity_poly.entity_id
_entity_poly.type
_entity_poly.pdbx_seq_one_letter_code
_entity_poly.pdbx_strand_id
1 'polypeptide(L)'
;MENEIQFLSKYKKEVDWKVYQSVREKRLEIERWIECLINATLDISKMLTTLQGEEVPETSREILFKIASRVYKEENKAETFSQFAKIRNTLAHRYLDIRWQDIKMFLQIASKIYPPFLEYVKHEIES
;
A
#
# COMPACT_ATOMS: atom_id res chain seq x y z
N MET A 1 10.99 -2.16 3.60
CA MET A 1 9.92 -1.19 3.26
C MET A 1 10.49 0.20 3.01
N GLU A 2 11.28 0.79 3.91
CA GLU A 2 11.81 2.16 3.75
C GLU A 2 12.62 2.35 2.47
N ASN A 3 13.55 1.42 2.17
CA ASN A 3 14.33 1.44 0.93
C ASN A 3 13.44 1.34 -0.32
N GLU A 4 12.33 0.60 -0.25
CA GLU A 4 11.40 0.44 -1.37
C GLU A 4 10.63 1.72 -1.69
N ILE A 5 10.25 2.50 -0.67
CA ILE A 5 9.50 3.75 -0.83
C ILE A 5 10.34 4.81 -1.55
N GLN A 6 11.67 4.75 -1.49
CA GLN A 6 12.55 5.68 -2.20
C GLN A 6 12.33 5.63 -3.73
N PHE A 7 11.93 4.47 -4.27
CA PHE A 7 11.61 4.30 -5.69
C PHE A 7 10.30 4.97 -6.12
N LEU A 8 9.44 5.40 -5.18
CA LEU A 8 8.18 6.06 -5.50
C LEU A 8 8.38 7.29 -6.42
N SER A 9 9.41 8.09 -6.13
CA SER A 9 9.72 9.29 -6.92
C SER A 9 10.17 8.96 -8.34
N LYS A 10 10.91 7.86 -8.52
CA LYS A 10 11.33 7.31 -9.80
C LYS A 10 10.11 6.84 -10.60
N TYR A 11 9.26 6.00 -10.01
CA TYR A 11 8.08 5.46 -10.70
C TYR A 11 7.06 6.54 -11.08
N LYS A 12 6.86 7.57 -10.24
CA LYS A 12 6.03 8.73 -10.59
C LYS A 12 6.49 9.47 -11.86
N LYS A 13 7.80 9.45 -12.16
CA LYS A 13 8.38 10.12 -13.32
C LYS A 13 8.45 9.21 -14.54
N GLU A 14 8.81 7.94 -14.33
CA GLU A 14 9.09 6.99 -15.40
C GLU A 14 7.86 6.24 -15.92
N VAL A 15 6.79 6.14 -15.12
CA VAL A 15 5.63 5.30 -15.46
C VAL A 15 4.38 6.16 -15.63
N ASP A 16 3.97 6.29 -16.88
CA ASP A 16 2.64 6.78 -17.28
C ASP A 16 1.83 5.66 -17.95
N TRP A 17 0.62 5.97 -18.43
CA TRP A 17 -0.24 4.99 -19.09
C TRP A 17 0.42 4.38 -20.33
N LYS A 18 1.13 5.18 -21.12
CA LYS A 18 1.77 4.74 -22.35
C LYS A 18 2.90 3.76 -22.04
N VAL A 19 3.76 4.08 -21.08
CA VAL A 19 4.82 3.19 -20.62
C VAL A 19 4.23 1.91 -20.04
N TYR A 20 3.22 2.03 -19.18
CA TYR A 20 2.57 0.88 -18.55
C TYR A 20 1.93 -0.08 -19.59
N GLN A 21 1.34 0.45 -20.66
CA GLN A 21 0.73 -0.34 -21.71
C GLN A 21 1.79 -1.00 -22.62
N SER A 22 2.78 -0.22 -23.06
CA SER A 22 3.70 -0.62 -24.14
C SER A 22 4.98 -1.32 -23.66
N VAL A 23 5.41 -1.13 -22.41
CA VAL A 23 6.67 -1.69 -21.88
C VAL A 23 6.37 -2.76 -20.84
N ARG A 24 6.44 -4.03 -21.26
CA ARG A 24 6.03 -5.19 -20.44
C ARG A 24 6.88 -5.31 -19.18
N GLU A 25 8.19 -5.11 -19.28
CA GLU A 25 9.15 -5.22 -18.18
C GLU A 25 8.81 -4.19 -17.09
N LYS A 26 8.60 -2.94 -17.48
CA LYS A 26 8.23 -1.84 -16.56
C LYS A 26 6.90 -2.09 -15.89
N ARG A 27 5.92 -2.63 -16.62
CA ARG A 27 4.63 -3.04 -16.05
C ARG A 27 4.80 -4.10 -14.98
N LEU A 28 5.55 -5.17 -15.25
CA LEU A 28 5.75 -6.23 -14.25
C LEU A 28 6.55 -5.73 -13.04
N GLU A 29 7.55 -4.88 -13.27
CA GLU A 29 8.36 -4.25 -12.23
C GLU A 29 7.48 -3.45 -11.26
N ILE A 30 6.64 -2.53 -11.78
CA ILE A 30 5.80 -1.68 -10.92
C ILE A 30 4.68 -2.46 -10.23
N GLU A 31 4.04 -3.42 -10.93
CA GLU A 31 3.02 -4.28 -10.34
C GLU A 31 3.58 -5.06 -9.15
N ARG A 32 4.77 -5.67 -9.33
CA ARG A 32 5.43 -6.44 -8.27
C ARG A 32 5.87 -5.55 -7.11
N TRP A 33 6.41 -4.37 -7.40
CA TRP A 33 6.84 -3.42 -6.38
C TRP A 33 5.66 -2.96 -5.50
N ILE A 34 4.52 -2.60 -6.11
CA ILE A 34 3.30 -2.23 -5.38
C ILE A 34 2.77 -3.41 -4.56
N GLU A 35 2.69 -4.60 -5.16
CA GLU A 35 2.26 -5.81 -4.46
C GLU A 35 3.12 -6.10 -3.22
N CYS A 36 4.45 -6.04 -3.35
CA CYS A 36 5.38 -6.24 -2.24
C CYS A 36 5.16 -5.22 -1.11
N LEU A 37 4.99 -3.94 -1.45
CA LEU A 37 4.73 -2.88 -0.48
C LEU A 37 3.42 -3.11 0.27
N ILE A 38 2.34 -3.45 -0.43
CA ILE A 38 1.02 -3.67 0.18
C ILE A 38 1.03 -4.92 1.07
N ASN A 39 1.65 -6.01 0.62
CA ASN A 39 1.77 -7.24 1.42
C ASN A 39 2.58 -6.98 2.69
N ALA A 40 3.72 -6.30 2.59
CA ALA A 40 4.51 -5.93 3.75
C ALA A 40 3.74 -5.01 4.71
N THR A 41 2.96 -4.05 4.20
CA THR A 41 2.09 -3.21 5.03
C THR A 41 1.07 -4.04 5.79
N LEU A 42 0.41 -4.98 5.11
CA LEU A 42 -0.59 -5.85 5.72
C LEU A 42 0.02 -6.75 6.81
N ASP A 43 1.17 -7.34 6.56
CA ASP A 43 1.83 -8.24 7.51
C ASP A 43 2.28 -7.50 8.77
N ILE A 44 2.84 -6.29 8.62
CA ILE A 44 3.17 -5.41 9.75
C ILE A 44 1.90 -5.03 10.52
N SER A 45 0.81 -4.70 9.81
CA SER A 45 -0.45 -4.32 10.45
C SER A 45 -1.06 -5.46 11.28
N LYS A 46 -0.99 -6.70 10.76
CA LYS A 46 -1.39 -7.90 11.50
C LYS A 46 -0.51 -8.10 12.72
N MET A 47 0.80 -8.03 12.56
CA MET A 47 1.77 -8.19 13.65
C MET A 47 1.50 -7.19 14.78
N LEU A 48 1.34 -5.89 14.46
CA LEU A 48 1.03 -4.87 15.45
C LEU A 48 -0.30 -5.11 16.15
N THR A 49 -1.34 -5.51 15.41
CA THR A 49 -2.64 -5.87 16.01
C THR A 49 -2.51 -7.02 17.00
N THR A 50 -1.75 -8.06 16.65
CA THR A 50 -1.48 -9.21 17.52
C THR A 50 -0.67 -8.82 18.76
N LEU A 51 0.37 -7.99 18.62
CA LEU A 51 1.20 -7.53 19.74
C LEU A 51 0.40 -6.72 20.76
N GLN A 52 -0.63 -6.01 20.30
CA GLN A 52 -1.55 -5.26 21.15
C GLN A 52 -2.60 -6.15 21.85
N GLY A 53 -2.54 -7.48 21.66
CA GLY A 53 -3.46 -8.44 22.27
C GLY A 53 -4.86 -8.41 21.67
N GLU A 54 -5.01 -7.86 20.47
CA GLU A 54 -6.31 -7.69 19.83
C GLU A 54 -6.58 -8.77 18.78
N GLU A 55 -7.87 -9.02 18.56
CA GLU A 55 -8.29 -9.87 17.46
C GLU A 55 -7.91 -9.23 16.11
N VAL A 56 -7.31 -10.04 15.24
CA VAL A 56 -6.96 -9.66 13.88
C VAL A 56 -8.21 -9.83 13.00
N PRO A 57 -8.70 -8.77 12.36
CA PRO A 57 -9.86 -8.87 11.48
C PRO A 57 -9.67 -9.88 10.34
N GLU A 58 -10.78 -10.46 9.86
CA GLU A 58 -10.74 -11.48 8.82
C GLU A 58 -10.29 -10.94 7.46
N THR A 59 -10.67 -9.69 7.15
CA THR A 59 -10.38 -9.11 5.83
C THR A 59 -9.17 -8.19 5.85
N SER A 60 -8.41 -8.19 4.74
CA SER A 60 -7.26 -7.28 4.59
C SER A 60 -7.67 -5.81 4.62
N ARG A 61 -8.89 -5.49 4.17
CA ARG A 61 -9.43 -4.12 4.22
C ARG A 61 -9.64 -3.67 5.66
N GLU A 62 -10.25 -4.50 6.49
CA GLU A 62 -10.49 -4.19 7.92
C GLU A 62 -9.17 -4.08 8.70
N ILE A 63 -8.20 -4.97 8.45
CA ILE A 63 -6.87 -4.87 9.06
C ILE A 63 -6.23 -3.51 8.75
N LEU A 64 -6.21 -3.13 7.47
CA LEU A 64 -5.62 -1.87 7.02
C LEU A 64 -6.41 -0.64 7.51
N PHE A 65 -7.74 -0.72 7.59
CA PHE A 65 -8.56 0.36 8.14
C PHE A 65 -8.30 0.54 9.65
N LYS A 66 -8.25 -0.55 10.40
CA LYS A 66 -8.03 -0.56 11.85
C LYS A 66 -6.69 0.07 12.21
N ILE A 67 -5.60 -0.39 11.57
CA ILE A 67 -4.27 0.18 11.83
C ILE A 67 -4.21 1.66 11.41
N ALA A 68 -4.79 2.01 10.27
CA ALA A 68 -4.75 3.38 9.77
C ALA A 68 -5.57 4.33 10.66
N SER A 69 -6.66 3.85 11.26
CA SER A 69 -7.42 4.64 12.24
C SER A 69 -6.56 5.05 13.43
N ARG A 70 -5.59 4.21 13.83
CA ARG A 70 -4.61 4.53 14.89
C ARG A 70 -3.55 5.52 14.42
N VAL A 71 -2.99 5.26 13.24
CA VAL A 71 -1.92 6.07 12.63
C VAL A 71 -2.40 7.50 12.37
N TYR A 72 -3.59 7.66 11.77
CA TYR A 72 -4.04 8.97 11.27
C TYR A 72 -5.07 9.66 12.15
N LYS A 73 -5.79 8.92 13.00
CA LYS A 73 -6.89 9.45 13.83
C LYS A 73 -7.95 10.23 13.03
N GLU A 74 -8.06 9.91 11.74
CA GLU A 74 -8.98 10.53 10.78
C GLU A 74 -9.57 9.43 9.89
N GLU A 75 -10.89 9.25 9.96
CA GLU A 75 -11.60 8.18 9.26
C GLU A 75 -11.38 8.22 7.74
N ASN A 76 -11.40 9.42 7.14
CA ASN A 76 -11.17 9.59 5.70
C ASN A 76 -9.79 9.09 5.25
N LYS A 77 -8.77 9.28 6.09
CA LYS A 77 -7.41 8.78 5.82
C LYS A 77 -7.32 7.28 6.04
N ALA A 78 -8.00 6.76 7.05
CA ALA A 78 -8.09 5.32 7.29
C ALA A 78 -8.79 4.58 6.14
N GLU A 79 -9.89 5.14 5.65
CA GLU A 79 -10.62 4.64 4.49
C GLU A 79 -9.72 4.65 3.25
N THR A 80 -9.03 5.77 2.98
CA THR A 80 -8.06 5.89 1.87
C THR A 80 -6.95 4.85 1.96
N PHE A 81 -6.39 4.62 3.15
CA PHE A 81 -5.35 3.61 3.39
C PHE A 81 -5.88 2.19 3.13
N SER A 82 -7.10 1.89 3.61
CA SER A 82 -7.73 0.58 3.44
C SER A 82 -7.93 0.18 1.97
N GLN A 83 -7.99 1.15 1.05
CA GLN A 83 -8.10 0.89 -0.39
C GLN A 83 -6.91 0.13 -0.96
N PHE A 84 -5.75 0.12 -0.29
CA PHE A 84 -4.62 -0.74 -0.68
C PHE A 84 -4.98 -2.23 -0.70
N ALA A 85 -5.92 -2.68 0.13
CA ALA A 85 -6.42 -4.06 0.07
C ALA A 85 -7.07 -4.41 -1.28
N LYS A 86 -7.75 -3.43 -1.90
CA LYS A 86 -8.40 -3.61 -3.21
C LYS A 86 -7.36 -3.80 -4.31
N ILE A 87 -6.27 -3.03 -4.28
CA ILE A 87 -5.21 -3.07 -5.30
C ILE A 87 -4.63 -4.49 -5.41
N ARG A 88 -4.42 -5.18 -4.29
CA ARG A 88 -3.94 -6.58 -4.29
C ARG A 88 -4.84 -7.49 -5.11
N ASN A 89 -6.16 -7.32 -4.99
CA ASN A 89 -7.13 -8.12 -5.75
C ASN A 89 -7.15 -7.71 -7.23
N THR A 90 -7.02 -6.42 -7.52
CA THR A 90 -7.02 -5.91 -8.90
C THR A 90 -5.75 -6.28 -9.67
N LEU A 91 -4.58 -6.34 -9.03
CA LEU A 91 -3.32 -6.72 -9.69
C LEU A 91 -3.37 -8.15 -10.26
N ALA A 92 -4.17 -9.03 -9.66
CA ALA A 92 -4.47 -10.36 -10.17
C ALA A 92 -5.48 -10.39 -11.35
N HIS A 93 -6.10 -9.25 -11.67
CA HIS A 93 -7.09 -9.12 -12.74
C HIS A 93 -6.45 -9.04 -14.13
N ARG A 94 -7.15 -9.54 -15.15
CA ARG A 94 -6.66 -9.61 -16.55
C ARG A 94 -6.70 -8.28 -17.33
N TYR A 95 -7.35 -7.23 -16.82
CA TYR A 95 -7.58 -5.99 -17.57
C TYR A 95 -6.55 -4.91 -17.18
N LEU A 96 -5.82 -4.40 -18.18
CA LEU A 96 -4.71 -3.46 -17.99
C LEU A 96 -5.16 -2.08 -17.50
N ASP A 97 -6.26 -1.58 -18.03
CA ASP A 97 -6.87 -0.29 -17.67
C ASP A 97 -7.31 -0.26 -16.21
N ILE A 98 -7.96 -1.33 -15.72
CA ILE A 98 -8.37 -1.44 -14.33
C ILE A 98 -7.14 -1.46 -13.40
N ARG A 99 -6.11 -2.26 -13.74
CA ARG A 99 -4.86 -2.30 -12.97
C ARG A 99 -4.16 -0.94 -12.94
N TRP A 100 -4.16 -0.23 -14.07
CA TRP A 100 -3.54 1.08 -14.16
C TRP A 100 -4.21 2.14 -13.26
N GLN A 101 -5.54 2.12 -13.16
CA GLN A 101 -6.26 3.05 -12.27
C GLN A 101 -5.79 2.89 -10.82
N ASP A 102 -5.67 1.65 -10.35
CA ASP A 102 -5.21 1.34 -8.99
C ASP A 102 -3.72 1.68 -8.80
N ILE A 103 -2.86 1.42 -9.79
CA ILE A 103 -1.44 1.82 -9.76
C ILE A 103 -1.29 3.34 -9.69
N LYS A 104 -2.04 4.07 -10.53
CA LYS A 104 -2.03 5.53 -10.54
C LYS A 104 -2.47 6.09 -9.20
N MET A 105 -3.56 5.55 -8.63
CA MET A 105 -4.03 5.90 -7.30
C MET A 105 -2.94 5.65 -6.25
N PHE A 106 -2.34 4.46 -6.24
CA PHE A 106 -1.26 4.12 -5.31
C PHE A 106 -0.12 5.13 -5.38
N LEU A 107 0.39 5.41 -6.59
CA LEU A 107 1.47 6.38 -6.77
C LEU A 107 1.09 7.75 -6.20
N GLN A 108 -0.14 8.22 -6.40
CA GLN A 108 -0.59 9.51 -5.88
C GLN A 108 -0.64 9.56 -4.35
N ILE A 109 -1.11 8.51 -3.69
CA ILE A 109 -1.38 8.51 -2.24
C ILE A 109 -0.22 7.99 -1.39
N ALA A 110 0.62 7.10 -1.92
CA ALA A 110 1.70 6.44 -1.18
C ALA A 110 2.63 7.42 -0.44
N SER A 111 2.95 8.57 -1.04
CA SER A 111 3.83 9.57 -0.41
C SER A 111 3.22 10.24 0.82
N LYS A 112 1.90 10.27 0.95
CA LYS A 112 1.20 10.82 2.13
C LYS A 112 0.94 9.75 3.19
N ILE A 113 0.88 8.51 2.76
CA ILE A 113 0.47 7.36 3.56
C ILE A 113 1.67 6.68 4.23
N TYR A 114 2.73 6.40 3.49
CA TYR A 114 3.81 5.61 4.06
C TYR A 114 4.63 6.31 5.16
N PRO A 115 4.92 7.63 5.11
CA PRO A 115 5.73 8.24 6.16
C PRO A 115 5.10 8.15 7.57
N PRO A 116 3.82 8.55 7.79
CA PRO A 116 3.20 8.41 9.11
C PRO A 116 3.04 6.96 9.56
N PHE A 117 2.78 6.05 8.62
CA PHE A 117 2.72 4.62 8.92
C PHE A 117 4.06 4.08 9.43
N LEU A 118 5.16 4.42 8.76
CA LEU A 118 6.50 3.99 9.18
C LEU A 118 6.91 4.58 10.53
N GLU A 119 6.57 5.84 10.78
CA GLU A 119 6.81 6.49 12.08
C GLU A 119 6.05 5.77 13.20
N TYR A 120 4.78 5.45 12.98
CA TYR A 120 3.98 4.66 13.91
C TYR A 120 4.58 3.27 14.18
N VAL A 121 5.00 2.56 13.13
CA VAL A 121 5.62 1.23 13.26
C VAL A 121 6.89 1.29 14.10
N LYS A 122 7.74 2.31 13.91
CA LYS A 122 8.96 2.47 14.73
C LYS A 122 8.64 2.68 16.19
N HIS A 123 7.69 3.57 16.48
CA HIS A 123 7.25 3.85 17.84
C HIS A 123 6.76 2.59 18.56
N GLU A 124 5.96 1.76 17.89
CA GLU A 124 5.41 0.52 18.50
C GLU A 124 6.45 -0.59 18.70
N ILE A 125 7.55 -0.60 17.94
CA ILE A 125 8.63 -1.60 18.08
C ILE A 125 9.66 -1.19 19.13
N GLU A 126 9.85 0.13 19.32
CA GLU A 126 10.81 0.69 20.30
C GLU A 126 10.20 0.86 21.70
N SER A 127 8.88 0.74 21.85
CA SER A 127 8.15 0.82 23.12
C SER A 127 8.09 -0.53 23.85
#